data_AF-A0A6B3QXU9-F1
#
_entry.id   AF-A0A6B3QXU9-F1
#
_cell.length_a   1.000
_cell.length_b   1.000
_cell.length_c   1.000
_cell.angle_alpha   90.00
_cell.angle_beta   90.00
_cell.angle_gamma   90.00
#
_symmetry.space_group_name_H-M   'P 1'
#
loop_
_entity.id
_entity.type
_entity.pdbx_description
1 polymer ?
#
loop_
_entity_poly.entity_id
_entity_poly.type
_entity_poly.pdbx_seq_one_letter_code
_entity_poly.pdbx_strand_id
1 'polypeptide(L)'
;MKTLLNKNVLTIAMSLLAFVFIGCNQNPIETEEYKDMVEEHEELMGTHAFMNQNYKKMEEMHDVMKEKADEYSGMPEMDSIHAVFREKHQDILVQHYKTIQLHENLLQKHQDLIEKHATEDVDLNTFDYEVETILEEQEQMNAAHDQMIEAHEKLRSEHEQMMQAHDSAKKEM
;
A
#
# COMPACT_ATOMS: atom_id res chain seq x y z
N MET A 1 24.49 17.88 -8.63
CA MET A 1 23.42 16.90 -8.30
C MET A 1 22.90 16.24 -9.59
N LYS A 2 23.70 15.36 -10.20
CA LYS A 2 23.27 14.54 -11.34
C LYS A 2 24.03 13.22 -11.30
N THR A 3 23.72 12.35 -10.33
CA THR A 3 24.31 11.00 -10.25
C THR A 3 23.56 10.02 -9.34
N LEU A 4 22.27 10.24 -9.05
CA LEU A 4 21.50 9.29 -8.21
C LEU A 4 20.19 8.76 -8.82
N LEU A 5 19.80 9.19 -10.03
CA LEU A 5 18.51 8.77 -10.61
C LEU A 5 18.55 7.55 -11.55
N ASN A 6 19.73 7.05 -11.95
CA ASN A 6 19.82 6.07 -13.04
C ASN A 6 20.19 4.63 -12.62
N LYS A 7 20.27 4.32 -11.32
CA LYS A 7 20.67 2.96 -10.88
C LYS A 7 19.52 2.04 -10.47
N ASN A 8 18.33 2.57 -10.18
CA ASN A 8 17.24 1.74 -9.64
C ASN A 8 16.11 1.45 -10.64
N VAL A 9 16.09 2.14 -11.79
CA VAL A 9 15.07 1.91 -12.83
C VAL A 9 15.52 0.84 -13.84
N LEU A 10 16.82 0.53 -13.90
CA LEU A 10 17.36 -0.45 -14.86
C LEU A 10 17.33 -1.90 -14.32
N THR A 11 17.16 -2.09 -13.02
CA THR A 11 17.13 -3.43 -12.40
C THR A 11 15.74 -4.09 -12.44
N ILE A 12 14.68 -3.34 -12.75
CA ILE A 12 13.30 -3.86 -12.77
C ILE A 12 12.92 -4.40 -14.17
N ALA A 13 13.72 -4.15 -15.22
CA ALA A 13 13.36 -4.48 -16.60
C ALA A 13 14.16 -5.63 -17.25
N MET A 14 14.95 -6.40 -16.48
CA MET A 14 15.92 -7.33 -17.08
C MET A 14 15.93 -8.74 -16.47
N SER A 15 14.76 -9.33 -16.23
CA SER A 15 14.66 -10.78 -16.00
C SER A 15 13.41 -11.41 -16.65
N LEU A 16 13.08 -10.98 -17.87
CA LEU A 16 11.94 -11.53 -18.65
C LEU A 16 12.37 -12.46 -19.80
N LEU A 17 13.63 -12.90 -19.88
CA LEU A 17 14.06 -13.73 -21.02
C LEU A 17 15.27 -14.63 -20.73
N ALA A 18 15.04 -15.69 -19.96
CA ALA A 18 15.96 -16.83 -19.88
C ALA A 18 15.21 -18.18 -19.90
N PHE A 19 14.40 -18.40 -20.95
CA PHE A 19 13.99 -19.75 -21.33
C PHE A 19 15.17 -20.51 -21.92
N VAL A 20 16.03 -21.11 -21.08
CA VAL A 20 17.11 -21.98 -21.56
C VAL A 20 17.37 -23.12 -20.55
N PHE A 21 16.75 -24.28 -20.84
CA PHE A 21 17.13 -25.64 -20.45
C PHE A 21 17.30 -25.97 -18.94
N ILE A 22 16.20 -26.37 -18.29
CA ILE A 22 16.26 -27.26 -17.13
C ILE A 22 15.44 -28.52 -17.46
N GLY A 23 16.08 -29.67 -17.26
CA GLY A 23 15.54 -30.98 -17.62
C GLY A 23 14.22 -31.28 -16.93
N CYS A 24 13.32 -31.94 -17.66
CA CYS A 24 12.05 -32.44 -17.19
C CYS A 24 12.25 -33.49 -16.07
N ASN A 25 12.37 -33.08 -14.81
CA ASN A 25 11.95 -33.85 -13.62
C ASN A 25 12.15 -33.14 -12.26
N GLN A 26 12.45 -31.84 -12.22
CA GLN A 26 12.70 -31.15 -10.95
C GLN A 26 11.44 -30.38 -10.54
N ASN A 27 10.93 -30.67 -9.34
CA ASN A 27 9.82 -29.94 -8.76
C ASN A 27 10.21 -28.44 -8.66
N PRO A 28 9.44 -27.50 -9.22
CA PRO A 28 9.76 -26.08 -9.26
C PRO A 28 10.16 -25.49 -7.89
N ILE A 29 9.62 -26.04 -6.79
CA ILE A 29 9.90 -25.58 -5.42
C ILE A 29 11.34 -25.83 -4.95
N GLU A 30 12.09 -26.70 -5.63
CA GLU A 30 13.46 -27.03 -5.26
C GLU A 30 14.49 -26.11 -5.90
N THR A 31 14.06 -25.26 -6.84
CA THR A 31 14.91 -24.26 -7.48
C THR A 31 15.38 -23.22 -6.47
N GLU A 32 16.57 -22.67 -6.68
CA GLU A 32 17.09 -21.60 -5.82
C GLU A 32 16.22 -20.34 -5.97
N GLU A 33 15.72 -20.09 -7.19
CA GLU A 33 14.84 -18.97 -7.49
C GLU A 33 13.52 -19.01 -6.70
N TYR A 34 12.93 -20.19 -6.48
CA TYR A 34 11.75 -20.33 -5.62
C TYR A 34 12.08 -20.08 -4.16
N LYS A 35 13.22 -20.57 -3.67
CA LYS A 35 13.66 -20.40 -2.27
C LYS A 35 13.96 -18.94 -1.96
N ASP A 36 14.64 -18.23 -2.86
CA ASP A 36 14.90 -16.80 -2.76
C ASP A 36 13.58 -16.00 -2.71
N MET A 37 12.60 -16.35 -3.56
CA MET A 37 11.29 -15.70 -3.57
C MET A 37 10.53 -15.89 -2.25
N VAL A 38 10.58 -17.09 -1.65
CA VAL A 38 9.95 -17.37 -0.35
C VAL A 38 10.64 -16.59 0.77
N GLU A 39 11.96 -16.49 0.76
CA GLU A 39 12.71 -15.70 1.76
C GLU A 39 12.37 -14.20 1.67
N GLU A 40 12.32 -13.65 0.45
CA GLU A 40 11.87 -12.26 0.23
C GLU A 40 10.42 -12.04 0.71
N HIS A 41 9.53 -13.01 0.50
CA HIS A 41 8.16 -12.96 0.98
C HIS A 41 8.07 -12.94 2.52
N GLU A 42 8.84 -13.79 3.20
CA GLU A 42 8.90 -13.81 4.67
C GLU A 42 9.41 -12.48 5.24
N GLU A 43 10.43 -11.86 4.61
CA GLU A 43 10.91 -10.53 5.00
C GLU A 43 9.82 -9.46 4.82
N LEU A 44 9.12 -9.49 3.67
CA LEU A 44 8.02 -8.58 3.37
C LEU A 44 6.90 -8.70 4.41
N MET A 45 6.51 -9.91 4.81
CA MET A 45 5.51 -10.17 5.86
C MET A 45 5.89 -9.53 7.20
N GLY A 46 7.17 -9.54 7.56
CA GLY A 46 7.68 -8.84 8.74
C GLY A 46 7.46 -7.32 8.69
N THR A 47 7.67 -6.71 7.51
CA THR A 47 7.42 -5.26 7.33
C THR A 47 5.93 -4.92 7.39
N HIS A 48 5.07 -5.80 6.91
CA HIS A 48 3.62 -5.61 6.94
C HIS A 48 3.06 -5.53 8.38
N ALA A 49 3.54 -6.39 9.28
CA ALA A 49 3.14 -6.35 10.69
C ALA A 49 3.47 -4.99 11.33
N PHE A 50 4.63 -4.41 11.00
CA PHE A 50 5.02 -3.07 11.43
C PHE A 50 4.12 -1.99 10.80
N MET A 51 3.79 -2.09 9.50
CA MET A 51 2.87 -1.15 8.84
C MET A 51 1.48 -1.15 9.51
N ASN A 52 0.91 -2.32 9.80
CA ASN A 52 -0.39 -2.45 10.48
C ASN A 52 -0.41 -1.74 11.85
N GLN A 53 0.67 -1.87 12.63
CA GLN A 53 0.80 -1.14 13.89
C GLN A 53 0.81 0.39 13.72
N ASN A 54 1.45 0.89 12.66
CA ASN A 54 1.44 2.33 12.37
C ASN A 54 0.05 2.81 11.92
N TYR A 55 -0.68 1.99 11.16
CA TYR A 55 -2.04 2.32 10.75
C TYR A 55 -3.01 2.42 11.93
N LYS A 56 -2.93 1.49 12.88
CA LYS A 56 -3.72 1.57 14.13
C LYS A 56 -3.45 2.85 14.91
N LYS A 57 -2.17 3.24 15.04
CA LYS A 57 -1.81 4.51 15.69
C LYS A 57 -2.37 5.72 14.94
N MET A 58 -2.36 5.69 13.61
CA MET A 58 -2.91 6.77 12.80
C MET A 58 -4.44 6.88 12.95
N GLU A 59 -5.14 5.75 13.02
CA GLU A 59 -6.57 5.68 13.32
C GLU A 59 -6.89 6.26 14.71
N GLU A 60 -6.16 5.82 15.75
CA GLU A 60 -6.28 6.37 17.11
C GLU A 60 -6.04 7.90 17.14
N MET A 61 -5.01 8.37 16.43
CA MET A 61 -4.74 9.81 16.31
C MET A 61 -5.87 10.55 15.63
N HIS A 62 -6.48 9.96 14.60
CA HIS A 62 -7.62 10.56 13.91
C HIS A 62 -8.85 10.64 14.81
N ASP A 63 -9.16 9.58 15.58
CA ASP A 63 -10.29 9.58 16.51
C ASP A 63 -10.16 10.70 17.55
N VAL A 64 -8.95 10.91 18.08
CA VAL A 64 -8.67 12.04 18.98
C VAL A 64 -8.85 13.40 18.28
N MET A 65 -8.46 13.54 17.01
CA MET A 65 -8.69 14.78 16.25
C MET A 65 -10.18 15.03 16.02
N LYS A 66 -10.94 13.97 15.74
CA LYS A 66 -12.39 14.04 15.53
C LYS A 66 -13.12 14.45 16.80
N GLU A 67 -12.81 13.83 17.93
CA GLU A 67 -13.39 14.18 19.24
C GLU A 67 -13.15 15.67 19.56
N LYS A 68 -11.92 16.14 19.38
CA LYS A 68 -11.59 17.58 19.57
C LYS A 68 -12.32 18.48 18.59
N ALA A 69 -12.49 18.07 17.33
CA ALA A 69 -13.25 18.86 16.37
C ALA A 69 -14.73 18.95 16.76
N ASP A 70 -15.31 17.88 17.30
CA ASP A 70 -16.70 17.84 17.75
C ASP A 70 -16.94 18.78 18.95
N GLU A 71 -15.95 19.00 19.83
CA GLU A 71 -16.03 20.01 20.91
C GLU A 71 -16.28 21.43 20.38
N TYR A 72 -15.81 21.74 19.16
CA TYR A 72 -15.97 23.05 18.52
C TYR A 72 -17.15 23.14 17.53
N SER A 73 -17.86 22.02 17.30
CA SER A 73 -18.98 21.93 16.34
C SER A 73 -20.16 22.87 16.66
N GLY A 74 -20.24 23.37 17.90
CA GLY A 74 -21.25 24.35 18.34
C GLY A 74 -20.95 25.81 17.98
N MET A 75 -19.89 26.11 17.22
CA MET A 75 -19.50 27.46 16.79
C MET A 75 -19.58 27.62 15.25
N PRO A 76 -20.78 27.88 14.69
CA PRO A 76 -21.04 27.79 13.25
C PRO A 76 -20.27 28.82 12.41
N GLU A 77 -19.91 29.97 12.98
CA GLU A 77 -19.22 31.05 12.27
C GLU A 77 -17.78 30.70 11.84
N MET A 78 -17.21 29.58 12.31
CA MET A 78 -15.82 29.18 12.04
C MET A 78 -15.64 27.83 11.30
N ASP A 79 -16.72 27.09 11.01
CA ASP A 79 -16.60 25.65 10.72
C ASP A 79 -16.94 25.22 9.28
N SER A 80 -17.39 26.13 8.40
CA SER A 80 -17.88 25.72 7.07
C SER A 80 -16.80 25.06 6.18
N ILE A 81 -15.53 25.45 6.29
CA ILE A 81 -14.45 24.90 5.46
C ILE A 81 -13.80 23.69 6.16
N HIS A 82 -13.65 23.74 7.49
CA HIS A 82 -13.09 22.64 8.27
C HIS A 82 -13.96 21.38 8.17
N ALA A 83 -15.29 21.51 8.12
CA ALA A 83 -16.19 20.37 7.93
C ALA A 83 -15.88 19.58 6.64
N VAL A 84 -15.65 20.29 5.52
CA VAL A 84 -15.28 19.66 4.24
C VAL A 84 -13.93 18.96 4.31
N PHE A 85 -12.94 19.54 5.01
CA PHE A 85 -11.65 18.89 5.22
C PHE A 85 -11.74 17.63 6.09
N ARG A 86 -12.55 17.67 7.16
CA ARG A 86 -12.78 16.51 8.02
C ARG A 86 -13.43 15.37 7.24
N GLU A 87 -14.39 15.67 6.38
CA GLU A 87 -15.01 14.68 5.50
C GLU A 87 -13.97 14.07 4.53
N LYS A 88 -13.15 14.90 3.87
CA LYS A 88 -12.07 14.40 2.99
C LYS A 88 -11.03 13.53 3.73
N HIS A 89 -10.64 13.91 4.94
CA HIS A 89 -9.76 13.09 5.80
C HIS A 89 -10.40 11.73 6.09
N GLN A 90 -11.67 11.73 6.49
CA GLN A 90 -12.42 10.52 6.79
C GLN A 90 -12.52 9.58 5.58
N ASP A 91 -12.76 10.12 4.38
CA ASP A 91 -12.80 9.36 3.14
C ASP A 91 -11.45 8.71 2.82
N ILE A 92 -10.35 9.46 2.95
CA ILE A 92 -8.99 8.93 2.75
C ILE A 92 -8.66 7.83 3.77
N LEU A 93 -9.11 7.96 5.03
CA LEU A 93 -8.94 6.90 6.02
C LEU A 93 -9.72 5.63 5.68
N VAL A 94 -10.95 5.77 5.20
CA VAL A 94 -11.74 4.63 4.72
C VAL A 94 -11.04 3.96 3.53
N GLN A 95 -10.45 4.72 2.61
CA GLN A 95 -9.66 4.17 1.51
C GLN A 95 -8.41 3.44 2.01
N HIS A 96 -7.67 4.04 2.94
CA HIS A 96 -6.51 3.40 3.59
C HIS A 96 -6.87 2.04 4.17
N TYR A 97 -7.95 1.95 4.95
CA TYR A 97 -8.38 0.71 5.57
C TYR A 97 -8.71 -0.36 4.53
N LYS A 98 -9.41 0.00 3.45
CA LYS A 98 -9.68 -0.91 2.33
C LYS A 98 -8.40 -1.42 1.68
N THR A 99 -7.41 -0.56 1.44
CA THR A 99 -6.13 -0.95 0.86
C THR A 99 -5.36 -1.91 1.77
N ILE A 100 -5.38 -1.70 3.09
CA ILE A 100 -4.78 -2.63 4.07
C ILE A 100 -5.46 -3.99 4.00
N GLN A 101 -6.80 -4.03 3.95
CA GLN A 101 -7.53 -5.29 3.83
C GLN A 101 -7.22 -6.05 2.53
N LEU A 102 -7.07 -5.33 1.42
CA LEU A 102 -6.64 -5.93 0.14
C LEU A 102 -5.24 -6.53 0.28
N HIS A 103 -4.30 -5.81 0.91
CA HIS A 103 -2.94 -6.28 1.13
C HIS A 103 -2.93 -7.53 2.04
N GLU A 104 -3.66 -7.52 3.16
CA GLU A 104 -3.79 -8.68 4.04
C GLU A 104 -4.35 -9.91 3.31
N ASN A 105 -5.34 -9.71 2.45
CA ASN A 105 -5.91 -10.80 1.66
C ASN A 105 -4.91 -11.38 0.65
N LEU A 106 -4.17 -10.51 -0.05
CA LEU A 106 -3.15 -10.92 -1.02
C LEU A 106 -2.02 -11.69 -0.34
N LEU A 107 -1.54 -11.22 0.81
CA LEU A 107 -0.51 -11.91 1.60
C LEU A 107 -0.98 -13.28 2.08
N GLN A 108 -2.23 -13.40 2.53
CA GLN A 108 -2.77 -14.70 2.92
C GLN A 108 -2.86 -15.66 1.72
N LYS A 109 -3.29 -15.19 0.54
CA LYS A 109 -3.32 -16.02 -0.67
C LYS A 109 -1.91 -16.49 -1.07
N HIS A 110 -0.92 -15.61 -0.99
CA HIS A 110 0.48 -15.99 -1.21
C HIS A 110 0.93 -17.09 -0.25
N GLN A 111 0.67 -16.93 1.04
CA GLN A 111 1.02 -17.92 2.06
C GLN A 111 0.34 -19.28 1.78
N ASP A 112 -0.96 -19.27 1.47
CA ASP A 112 -1.72 -20.48 1.14
C ASP A 112 -1.14 -21.20 -0.09
N LEU A 113 -0.69 -20.44 -1.10
CA LEU A 113 -0.06 -21.00 -2.30
C LEU A 113 1.33 -21.58 -2.02
N ILE A 114 2.15 -20.90 -1.20
CA ILE A 114 3.46 -21.43 -0.76
C ILE A 114 3.26 -22.75 -0.01
N GLU A 115 2.30 -22.82 0.92
CA GLU A 115 2.00 -24.06 1.67
C GLU A 115 1.50 -25.19 0.77
N LYS A 116 0.63 -24.86 -0.19
CA LYS A 116 0.15 -25.80 -1.21
C LYS A 116 1.31 -26.34 -2.05
N HIS A 117 2.15 -25.47 -2.60
CA HIS A 117 3.29 -25.87 -3.44
C HIS A 117 4.33 -26.68 -2.64
N ALA A 118 4.49 -26.40 -1.34
CA ALA A 118 5.39 -27.15 -0.48
C ALA A 118 4.91 -28.59 -0.18
N THR A 119 3.62 -28.88 -0.30
CA THR A 119 3.01 -30.15 0.14
C THR A 119 2.38 -30.97 -0.98
N GLU A 120 2.04 -30.33 -2.11
CA GLU A 120 1.37 -30.93 -3.25
C GLU A 120 2.26 -30.91 -4.49
N ASP A 121 2.09 -31.89 -5.37
CA ASP A 121 2.67 -31.88 -6.71
C ASP A 121 1.75 -31.05 -7.63
N VAL A 122 2.09 -29.78 -7.81
CA VAL A 122 1.35 -28.83 -8.66
C VAL A 122 1.98 -28.79 -10.04
N ASP A 123 1.18 -29.00 -11.08
CA ASP A 123 1.69 -28.93 -12.45
C ASP A 123 2.00 -27.49 -12.88
N LEU A 124 2.94 -27.35 -13.82
CA LEU A 124 3.43 -26.05 -14.27
C LEU A 124 2.34 -25.11 -14.80
N ASN A 125 1.29 -25.60 -15.47
CA ASN A 125 0.25 -24.70 -15.98
C ASN A 125 -0.59 -24.13 -14.84
N THR A 126 -0.85 -24.93 -13.80
CA THR A 126 -1.54 -24.47 -12.60
C THR A 126 -0.68 -23.44 -11.86
N PHE A 127 0.62 -23.71 -11.70
CA PHE A 127 1.57 -22.78 -11.10
C PHE A 127 1.61 -21.44 -11.85
N ASP A 128 1.78 -21.47 -13.17
CA ASP A 128 1.86 -20.26 -14.00
C ASP A 128 0.58 -19.41 -13.88
N TYR A 129 -0.59 -20.06 -13.90
CA TYR A 129 -1.88 -19.38 -13.71
C TYR A 129 -2.02 -18.73 -12.33
N GLU A 130 -1.60 -19.43 -11.27
CA GLU A 130 -1.64 -18.93 -9.89
C GLU A 130 -0.72 -17.70 -9.71
N VAL A 131 0.49 -17.74 -10.28
CA VAL A 131 1.43 -16.62 -10.27
C VAL A 131 0.89 -15.43 -11.07
N GLU A 132 0.37 -15.66 -12.28
CA GLU A 132 -0.21 -14.60 -13.12
C GLU A 132 -1.37 -13.90 -12.39
N THR A 133 -2.25 -14.67 -11.75
CA THR A 133 -3.37 -14.14 -10.96
C THR A 133 -2.90 -13.25 -9.81
N ILE A 134 -1.87 -13.69 -9.08
CA ILE A 134 -1.26 -12.90 -8.00
C ILE A 134 -0.68 -11.58 -8.53
N LEU A 135 0.01 -11.61 -9.66
CA LEU A 135 0.64 -10.43 -10.24
C LEU A 135 -0.41 -9.40 -10.67
N GLU A 136 -1.51 -9.85 -11.25
CA GLU A 136 -2.65 -8.98 -11.58
C GLU A 136 -3.26 -8.33 -10.32
N GLU A 137 -3.45 -9.10 -9.24
CA GLU A 137 -3.96 -8.55 -7.97
C GLU A 137 -2.98 -7.55 -7.34
N GLN A 138 -1.67 -7.79 -7.42
CA GLN A 138 -0.64 -6.87 -6.96
C GLN A 138 -0.62 -5.57 -7.78
N GLU A 139 -0.81 -5.64 -9.10
CA GLU A 139 -0.92 -4.46 -9.95
C GLU A 139 -2.14 -3.60 -9.56
N GLN A 140 -3.29 -4.23 -9.30
CA GLN A 140 -4.49 -3.54 -8.83
C GLN A 140 -4.27 -2.85 -7.47
N MET A 141 -3.58 -3.53 -6.54
CA MET A 141 -3.22 -2.96 -5.24
C MET A 141 -2.30 -1.74 -5.39
N ASN A 142 -1.29 -1.83 -6.27
CA ASN A 142 -0.37 -0.72 -6.53
C ASN A 142 -1.12 0.50 -7.11
N ALA A 143 -2.02 0.27 -8.05
CA ALA A 143 -2.85 1.35 -8.61
C ALA A 143 -3.73 2.01 -7.54
N ALA A 144 -4.31 1.24 -6.62
CA ALA A 144 -5.07 1.79 -5.49
C ALA A 144 -4.19 2.61 -4.53
N HIS A 145 -2.94 2.18 -4.31
CA HIS A 145 -1.97 2.91 -3.49
C HIS A 145 -1.58 4.25 -4.13
N ASP A 146 -1.30 4.27 -5.44
CA ASP A 146 -0.94 5.49 -6.15
C ASP A 146 -2.07 6.53 -6.11
N GLN A 147 -3.32 6.10 -6.32
CA GLN A 147 -4.49 6.97 -6.19
C GLN A 147 -4.62 7.60 -4.79
N MET A 148 -4.31 6.83 -3.76
CA MET A 148 -4.35 7.30 -2.37
C MET A 148 -3.23 8.30 -2.07
N ILE A 149 -2.03 8.10 -2.64
CA ILE A 149 -0.92 9.07 -2.56
C ILE A 149 -1.34 10.40 -3.19
N GLU A 150 -1.91 10.38 -4.39
CA GLU A 150 -2.41 11.58 -5.06
C GLU A 150 -3.48 12.31 -4.23
N ALA A 151 -4.40 11.55 -3.61
CA ALA A 151 -5.43 12.11 -2.73
C ALA A 151 -4.82 12.79 -1.50
N HIS A 152 -3.82 12.17 -0.87
CA HIS A 152 -3.07 12.75 0.26
C HIS A 152 -2.33 14.03 -0.12
N GLU A 153 -1.64 14.03 -1.27
CA GLU A 153 -0.90 15.20 -1.72
C GLU A 153 -1.82 16.38 -1.99
N LYS A 154 -2.96 16.13 -2.63
CA LYS A 154 -3.99 17.14 -2.86
C LYS A 154 -4.52 17.68 -1.54
N LEU A 155 -4.88 16.81 -0.61
CA LEU A 155 -5.40 17.19 0.70
C LEU A 155 -4.39 18.04 1.49
N ARG A 156 -3.10 17.66 1.46
CA ARG A 156 -2.03 18.46 2.07
C ARG A 156 -1.95 19.85 1.46
N SER A 157 -1.98 19.96 0.13
CA SER A 157 -1.94 21.26 -0.54
C SER A 157 -3.14 22.13 -0.18
N GLU A 158 -4.34 21.56 -0.15
CA GLU A 158 -5.54 22.27 0.27
C GLU A 158 -5.42 22.72 1.74
N HIS A 159 -4.86 21.88 2.63
CA HIS A 159 -4.66 22.21 4.05
C HIS A 159 -3.67 23.36 4.23
N GLU A 160 -2.57 23.38 3.49
CA GLU A 160 -1.59 24.47 3.50
C GLU A 160 -2.23 25.80 3.10
N GLN A 161 -3.08 25.80 2.06
CA GLN A 161 -3.81 27.00 1.64
C GLN A 161 -4.77 27.50 2.72
N MET A 162 -5.49 26.58 3.39
CA MET A 162 -6.38 26.92 4.52
C MET A 162 -5.58 27.59 5.65
N MET A 163 -4.40 27.07 5.99
CA MET A 163 -3.54 27.65 7.02
C MET A 163 -3.03 29.06 6.64
N GLN A 164 -2.66 29.27 5.37
CA GLN A 164 -2.27 30.60 4.88
C GLN A 164 -3.42 31.62 4.96
N ALA A 165 -4.65 31.18 4.68
CA ALA A 165 -5.84 32.01 4.80
C ALA A 165 -6.09 32.41 6.27
N HIS A 166 -5.99 31.45 7.20
CA HIS A 166 -6.07 31.72 8.65
C HIS A 166 -5.02 32.72 9.11
N ASP A 167 -3.77 32.53 8.71
CA ASP A 167 -2.66 33.43 9.09
C ASP A 167 -2.86 34.86 8.54
N SER A 168 -3.38 34.97 7.32
CA SER A 168 -3.69 36.26 6.71
C SER A 168 -4.83 36.97 7.44
N ALA A 169 -5.93 36.26 7.69
CA ALA A 169 -7.08 36.79 8.42
C ALA A 169 -6.69 37.27 9.84
N LYS A 170 -5.83 36.53 10.53
CA LYS A 170 -5.32 36.91 11.85
C LYS A 170 -4.46 38.19 11.85
N LYS A 171 -3.76 38.49 10.75
CA LYS A 171 -2.93 39.70 10.61
C LYS A 171 -3.75 40.95 10.28
N GLU A 172 -4.94 40.79 9.72
CA GLU A 172 -5.84 41.88 9.35
C GLU A 172 -6.79 42.30 10.50
N MET A 173 -6.83 41.54 11.60
CA MET A 173 -7.53 41.87 12.86
C MET A 173 -6.62 42.61 13.84
#